data_AF-A0A951HWQ8-F1
#
_entry.id   AF-A0A951HWQ8-F1
#
_cell.length_a   1.000
_cell.length_b   1.000
_cell.length_c   1.000
_cell.angle_alpha   90.00
_cell.angle_beta   90.00
_cell.angle_gamma   90.00
#
_symmetry.space_group_name_H-M   'P 1'
#
loop_
_entity.id
_entity.type
_entity.pdbx_description
1 polymer ?
#
loop_
_entity_poly.entity_id
_entity_poly.type
_entity_poly.pdbx_seq_one_letter_code
_entity_poly.pdbx_strand_id
1 'polypeptide(L)' 'MEFSIRRNALQKELGFVQGIVERKNTIPVLSNILV' A
#
# COMPACT_ATOMS: atom_id res chain seq x y z
N MET A 1 10.26 -12.99 4.57
CA MET A 1 8.82 -13.30 4.76
C MET A 1 8.29 -13.83 3.44
N GLU A 2 7.57 -14.95 3.43
CA GLU A 2 7.02 -15.53 2.21
C GLU A 2 5.51 -15.75 2.42
N PHE A 3 4.69 -15.09 1.62
CA PHE A 3 3.23 -15.24 1.64
C PHE A 3 2.73 -15.30 0.20
N SER A 4 1.73 -16.16 -0.04
CA SER A 4 1.10 -16.32 -1.35
C SER A 4 -0.30 -15.73 -1.32
N ILE A 5 -0.52 -14.66 -2.07
CA ILE A 5 -1.81 -14.00 -2.21
C ILE A 5 -2.20 -13.87 -3.68
N ARG A 6 -3.50 -13.97 -3.97
CA ARG A 6 -4.03 -13.76 -5.33
C ARG A 6 -3.81 -12.30 -5.74
N ARG A 7 -3.25 -12.09 -6.94
CA ARG A 7 -2.95 -10.76 -7.52
C ARG A 7 -4.12 -9.77 -7.42
N ASN A 8 -5.34 -10.22 -7.73
CA ASN A 8 -6.53 -9.36 -7.71
C ASN A 8 -6.90 -8.88 -6.30
N ALA A 9 -6.69 -9.73 -5.29
CA ALA A 9 -6.93 -9.35 -3.90
C ALA A 9 -5.91 -8.29 -3.48
N LEU A 10 -4.61 -8.51 -3.77
CA LEU A 10 -3.56 -7.55 -3.46
C LEU A 10 -3.78 -6.20 -4.15
N GLN A 11 -4.19 -6.20 -5.43
CA GLN A 11 -4.43 -4.98 -6.19
C GLN A 11 -5.62 -4.17 -5.64
N LYS A 12 -6.68 -4.85 -5.18
CA LYS A 12 -7.84 -4.19 -4.56
C LYS A 12 -7.44 -3.52 -3.23
N GLU A 13 -6.73 -4.25 -2.38
CA GLU A 13 -6.31 -3.73 -1.08
C GLU A 13 -5.32 -2.57 -1.24
N LEU A 14 -4.31 -2.69 -2.12
CA LEU A 14 -3.38 -1.60 -2.42
C LEU A 14 -4.09 -0.34 -2.94
N GLY A 15 -5.13 -0.50 -3.77
CA GLY A 15 -5.94 0.62 -4.25
C GLY A 15 -6.73 1.32 -3.13
N PHE A 16 -7.19 0.58 -2.12
CA PHE A 16 -7.86 1.14 -0.96
C PHE A 16 -6.91 1.96 -0.09
N VAL A 17 -5.70 1.44 0.18
CA VAL A 17 -4.71 2.17 1.01
C VAL A 17 -4.16 3.41 0.30
N GLN A 18 -4.19 3.46 -1.03
CA GLN A 18 -3.76 4.62 -1.82
C GLN A 18 -4.57 5.91 -1.59
N GLY A 19 -5.75 5.82 -0.95
CA GLY A 19 -6.53 6.97 -0.50
C GLY A 19 -6.12 7.51 0.88
N ILE A 20 -5.33 6.74 1.63
CA ILE A 20 -4.93 7.04 3.01
C ILE A 20 -3.45 7.43 3.09
N VAL A 21 -2.61 6.88 2.21
CA VAL A 21 -1.19 7.25 2.11
C VAL A 21 -1.01 8.68 1.60
N GLU A 22 -0.06 9.39 2.20
CA GLU A 22 0.25 10.75 1.78
C GLU A 22 0.98 10.72 0.43
N ARG A 23 0.37 11.33 -0.60
CA ARG A 23 0.95 11.40 -1.96
C ARG A 23 1.97 12.52 -2.11
N LYS A 24 1.99 13.48 -1.20
CA LYS A 24 2.96 14.56 -1.15
C LYS A 24 4.13 14.08 -0.28
N ASN A 25 5.36 14.30 -0.74
CA ASN A 25 6.59 13.88 -0.03
C ASN A 25 6.89 14.71 1.23
N THR A 26 5.88 15.32 1.86
CA THR A 26 6.06 16.15 3.06
C THR A 26 6.58 15.31 4.22
N ILE A 27 6.11 14.07 4.35
CA ILE A 27 6.64 13.07 5.30
C ILE A 27 6.84 11.73 4.57
N PRO A 28 8.07 11.40 4.15
CA PRO A 28 8.35 10.23 3.30
C PRO A 28 7.91 8.88 3.87
N VAL A 29 7.89 8.74 5.19
CA VAL A 29 7.48 7.48 5.84
C VAL A 29 5.98 7.19 5.70
N LEU A 30 5.14 8.22 5.53
CA LEU A 30 3.69 8.08 5.37
C LEU A 30 3.27 7.62 3.96
N SER A 31 4.21 7.63 3.01
CA SER A 31 4.02 7.10 1.66
C SER A 31 4.33 5.60 1.57
N ASN A 32 4.96 5.02 2.61
CA ASN A 32 5.28 3.60 2.65
C ASN A 32 4.10 2.78 3.19
N ILE A 33 3.78 1.69 2.50
CA ILE A 33 2.81 0.69 2.95
C ILE A 33 3.60 -0.43 3.64
N LEU A 34 3.29 -0.69 4.91
CA LEU A 34 3.88 -1.81 5.65
C LEU A 34 3.20 -3.11 5.21
N VAL A 35 3.99 -4.04 4.66
CA VAL A 35 3.57 -5.33 4.09
C VAL A 35 4.37 -6.46 4.71
#